data_AF-H5XHG3-F1
#
_entry.id   AF-H5XHG3-F1
#
_cell.length_a   1.000
_cell.length_b   1.000
_cell.length_c   1.000
_cell.angle_alpha   90.00
_cell.angle_beta   90.00
_cell.angle_gamma   90.00
#
_symmetry.space_group_name_H-M   'P 1'
#
loop_
_entity.id
_entity.type
_entity.pdbx_description
1 polymer ?
#
loop_
_entity_poly.entity_id
_entity_poly.type
_entity_poly.pdbx_seq_one_letter_code
_entity_poly.pdbx_strand_id
1 'polypeptide(L)'
;MNDGKGIRLELDSLELPITTLTELGDLAGELVSTASRLAMRLPMLGTAPPAVHLAMRLREAAGSSGLEGALKSAEREVREYGKMLEQAKAKYQEQDARSGDDLKVKDVPTDAAGAPRGDAAGSAGRSS
;
A
#
# COMPACT_ATOMS: atom_id res chain seq x y z
N MET A 1 -14.28 -26.85 -10.19
CA MET A 1 -14.99 -25.65 -10.66
C MET A 1 -15.00 -24.68 -9.50
N ASN A 2 -14.29 -23.55 -9.60
CA ASN A 2 -14.42 -22.49 -8.60
C ASN A 2 -15.72 -21.77 -8.92
N ASP A 3 -16.75 -22.02 -8.12
CA ASP A 3 -18.00 -21.26 -8.15
C ASP A 3 -17.61 -19.77 -8.08
N GLY A 4 -18.03 -18.95 -9.05
CA GLY A 4 -17.59 -17.56 -9.28
C GLY A 4 -17.87 -16.56 -8.14
N LYS A 5 -17.47 -16.90 -6.91
CA LYS A 5 -17.45 -16.06 -5.72
C LYS A 5 -16.23 -15.16 -5.83
N GLY A 6 -16.37 -14.09 -6.60
CA GLY A 6 -15.44 -12.96 -6.54
C GLY A 6 -15.46 -12.34 -5.15
N ILE A 7 -14.29 -11.94 -4.65
CA ILE A 7 -14.19 -11.12 -3.44
C ILE A 7 -14.38 -9.67 -3.87
N ARG A 8 -15.38 -8.98 -3.30
CA ARG A 8 -15.57 -7.55 -3.49
C ARG A 8 -14.68 -6.80 -2.51
N LEU A 9 -13.72 -6.05 -3.04
CA LEU A 9 -12.80 -5.23 -2.24
C LEU A 9 -13.26 -3.78 -2.29
N GLU A 10 -13.49 -3.17 -1.13
CA GLU A 10 -13.76 -1.74 -1.02
C GLU A 10 -12.43 -0.99 -0.88
N LEU A 11 -11.76 -0.74 -2.00
CA LEU A 11 -10.44 -0.12 -2.03
C LEU A 11 -10.45 1.32 -1.49
N ASP A 12 -11.58 2.01 -1.58
CA ASP A 12 -11.76 3.36 -1.03
C ASP A 12 -11.76 3.34 0.51
N SER A 13 -12.22 2.24 1.11
CA SER A 13 -12.19 2.06 2.57
C SER A 13 -10.78 1.89 3.12
N LEU A 14 -9.77 1.60 2.27
CA LEU A 14 -8.38 1.44 2.67
C LEU A 14 -7.63 2.76 2.81
N GLU A 15 -8.17 3.87 2.29
CA GLU A 15 -7.51 5.17 2.35
C GLU A 15 -7.34 5.67 3.79
N LEU A 16 -8.41 5.61 4.57
CA LEU A 16 -8.38 6.01 5.98
C LEU A 16 -7.38 5.17 6.80
N PRO A 17 -7.39 3.82 6.76
CA PRO A 17 -6.37 3.00 7.39
C PRO A 17 -4.93 3.34 6.98
N ILE A 18 -4.67 3.59 5.69
CA ILE A 18 -3.33 3.98 5.20
C ILE A 18 -2.89 5.31 5.82
N THR A 19 -3.79 6.30 5.86
CA THR A 19 -3.52 7.59 6.51
C THR A 19 -3.24 7.40 8.00
N THR A 20 -4.07 6.64 8.71
CA THR A 20 -3.89 6.38 10.14
C THR A 20 -2.57 5.66 10.45
N LEU A 21 -2.16 4.70 9.61
CA LEU A 21 -0.87 4.01 9.78
C LEU A 21 0.31 4.95 9.53
N THR A 22 0.19 5.86 8.56
CA THR A 22 1.21 6.89 8.31
C THR A 22 1.34 7.82 9.52
N GLU A 23 0.23 8.34 10.03
CA GLU A 23 0.22 9.19 11.23
C GLU A 23 0.80 8.46 12.45
N LEU A 24 0.44 7.19 12.65
CA LEU A 24 0.97 6.37 13.73
C LEU A 24 2.48 6.16 13.58
N GLY A 25 2.97 5.95 12.36
CA GLY A 25 4.40 5.85 12.08
C GLY A 25 5.16 7.13 12.42
N ASP A 26 4.57 8.29 12.14
CA ASP A 26 5.17 9.59 12.46
C ASP A 26 5.18 9.87 13.97
N LEU A 27 4.07 9.56 14.66
CA LEU A 27 4.01 9.61 16.13
C LEU A 27 5.04 8.67 16.77
N ALA A 28 5.20 7.46 16.24
CA ALA A 28 6.22 6.52 16.70
C ALA A 28 7.64 7.06 16.47
N GLY A 29 7.90 7.74 15.35
CA GLY A 29 9.17 8.42 15.09
C GLY A 29 9.49 9.51 16.13
N GLU A 30 8.50 10.31 16.54
CA GLU A 30 8.66 11.30 17.61
C GLU A 30 8.96 10.63 18.97
N LEU A 31 8.36 9.48 19.24
CA LEU A 31 8.66 8.69 20.44
C LEU A 31 10.09 8.13 20.40
N VAL A 32 10.57 7.63 19.26
CA VAL A 32 11.96 7.19 19.07
C VAL A 32 12.93 8.34 19.32
N SER A 33 12.66 9.52 18.75
CA SER A 33 13.45 10.74 18.98
C SER A 33 13.50 11.10 20.47
N THR A 34 12.36 11.02 21.16
CA THR A 34 12.25 11.31 22.59
C THR A 34 13.03 10.29 23.44
N ALA A 35 12.92 9.01 23.14
CA ALA A 35 13.65 7.95 23.82
C ALA A 35 15.17 8.05 23.60
N SER A 36 15.59 8.39 22.38
CA SER A 36 17.01 8.63 22.06
C SER A 36 17.58 9.80 22.88
N ARG A 37 16.83 10.91 23.01
CA ARG A 37 17.20 12.03 23.90
C ARG A 37 17.28 11.61 25.36
N LEU A 38 16.38 10.74 25.82
CA LEU A 38 16.42 10.20 27.18
C LEU A 38 17.68 9.34 27.40
N ALA A 39 18.04 8.49 26.44
CA ALA A 39 19.23 7.64 26.48
C ALA A 39 20.56 8.42 26.47
N MET A 40 20.55 9.63 25.92
CA MET A 40 21.73 10.51 25.95
C MET A 40 21.89 11.26 27.28
N ARG A 41 20.84 11.34 28.10
CA ARG A 41 20.84 12.13 29.34
C ARG A 41 21.17 11.25 30.54
N LEU A 42 22.16 11.66 31.34
CA LEU A 42 22.41 11.03 32.64
C LEU A 42 21.40 11.55 33.67
N PRO A 43 20.61 10.67 34.32
CA PRO A 43 19.65 11.12 35.34
C PRO A 43 20.37 11.59 36.60
N MET A 44 19.88 12.69 37.18
CA MET A 44 20.46 13.31 38.38
C MET A 44 20.00 12.60 39.65
N LEU A 45 20.57 11.44 39.94
CA LEU A 45 20.27 10.63 41.12
C LEU A 45 21.23 10.88 42.31
N GLY A 46 22.17 11.81 42.15
CA GLY A 46 23.25 12.10 43.11
C GLY A 46 24.59 11.45 42.71
N THR A 47 25.61 11.58 43.58
CA THR A 47 26.99 11.10 43.33
C THR A 47 27.39 9.88 44.15
N ALA A 48 26.51 9.38 45.01
CA ALA A 48 26.78 8.15 45.76
C ALA A 48 26.99 6.97 44.78
N PRO A 49 27.94 6.05 45.02
CA PRO A 49 28.19 4.90 44.15
C PRO A 49 26.93 4.13 43.70
N PRO A 50 25.95 3.81 44.58
CA PRO A 50 24.72 3.15 44.12
C PRO A 50 23.84 4.03 43.21
N ALA A 51 23.83 5.34 43.42
CA ALA A 51 23.07 6.27 42.58
C ALA A 51 23.66 6.39 41.18
N VAL A 52 24.99 6.42 41.07
CA VAL A 52 25.70 6.42 39.78
C VAL A 52 25.40 5.13 39.01
N HIS A 53 25.45 3.97 39.68
CA HIS A 53 25.14 2.69 39.06
C HIS A 53 23.68 2.65 38.54
N LEU A 54 22.72 3.14 39.33
CA LEU A 54 21.33 3.23 38.90
C LEU A 54 21.15 4.18 37.70
N ALA A 55 21.85 5.31 37.70
CA ALA A 55 21.82 6.26 36.59
C ALA A 55 22.31 5.65 35.27
N MET A 56 23.38 4.85 35.34
CA MET A 56 23.88 4.10 34.18
C MET A 56 22.87 3.07 33.69
N ARG A 57 22.23 2.31 34.58
CA ARG A 57 21.22 1.31 34.21
C ARG A 57 19.98 1.94 33.57
N LEU A 58 19.52 3.08 34.07
CA LEU A 58 18.39 3.81 33.46
C LEU A 58 18.74 4.32 32.06
N ARG A 59 19.97 4.82 31.90
CA ARG A 59 20.48 5.26 30.59
C ARG A 59 20.54 4.11 29.59
N GLU A 60 21.03 2.95 30.01
CA GLU A 60 21.07 1.74 29.18
C GLU A 60 19.65 1.25 28.83
N ALA A 61 18.74 1.20 29.81
CA ALA A 61 17.35 0.82 29.60
C ALA A 61 16.59 1.78 28.65
N ALA A 62 16.98 3.06 28.61
CA ALA A 62 16.42 4.03 27.67
C ALA A 62 17.02 3.92 26.25
N GLY A 63 18.24 3.39 26.13
CA GLY A 63 19.00 3.36 24.88
C GLY A 63 18.58 2.28 23.88
N SER A 64 19.45 2.08 22.89
CA SER A 64 19.19 1.22 21.73
C SER A 64 18.94 -0.25 22.05
N SER A 65 19.43 -0.77 23.18
CA SER A 65 19.14 -2.13 23.67
C SER A 65 17.84 -2.21 24.48
N GLY A 66 17.23 -1.07 24.81
CA GLY A 66 16.00 -0.97 25.58
C GLY A 66 14.91 -0.19 24.84
N LEU A 67 14.39 0.86 25.48
CA LEU A 67 13.21 1.58 25.04
C LEU A 67 13.35 2.16 23.62
N GLU A 68 14.44 2.84 23.31
CA GLU A 68 14.68 3.41 21.97
C GLU A 68 14.66 2.32 20.90
N GLY A 69 15.31 1.18 21.16
CA GLY A 69 15.34 0.05 20.23
C GLY A 69 13.96 -0.56 20.00
N ALA A 70 13.20 -0.78 21.08
CA ALA A 70 11.85 -1.32 21.00
C ALA A 70 10.91 -0.40 20.20
N LEU A 71 10.95 0.91 20.47
CA LEU A 71 10.16 1.89 19.74
C LEU A 71 10.55 1.96 18.26
N LYS A 72 11.85 1.84 17.95
CA LYS A 72 12.33 1.83 16.56
C LYS A 72 11.87 0.59 15.79
N SER A 73 11.80 -0.57 16.45
CA SER A 73 11.21 -1.77 15.86
C SER A 73 9.73 -1.58 15.56
N ALA A 74 8.97 -1.06 16.54
CA ALA A 74 7.54 -0.80 16.38
C ALA A 74 7.25 0.23 15.27
N GLU A 75 8.00 1.33 15.22
CA GLU A 75 7.92 2.33 14.15
C GLU A 75 8.12 1.68 12.78
N ARG A 76 9.16 0.84 12.66
CA ARG A 76 9.48 0.14 11.42
C ARG A 76 8.34 -0.78 10.99
N GLU A 77 7.79 -1.57 11.90
CA GLU A 77 6.69 -2.50 11.61
C GLU A 77 5.43 -1.76 11.12
N VAL A 78 5.06 -0.66 11.78
CA VAL A 78 3.91 0.16 11.37
C VAL A 78 4.12 0.73 9.97
N ARG A 79 5.31 1.27 9.68
CA ARG A 79 5.64 1.82 8.36
C ARG A 79 5.69 0.73 7.27
N GLU A 80 6.21 -0.45 7.58
CA GLU A 80 6.22 -1.59 6.66
C GLU A 80 4.80 -2.06 6.35
N TYR A 81 3.94 -2.17 7.36
CA TYR A 81 2.55 -2.54 7.18
C TYR A 81 1.77 -1.54 6.32
N GLY A 82 1.96 -0.22 6.56
CA GLY A 82 1.37 0.83 5.72
C GLY A 82 1.77 0.69 4.25
N LYS A 83 3.07 0.50 3.97
CA LYS A 83 3.57 0.28 2.60
C LYS A 83 2.99 -0.98 1.96
N MET A 84 2.87 -2.07 2.72
CA MET A 84 2.26 -3.31 2.21
C MET A 84 0.80 -3.08 1.82
N LEU A 85 0.06 -2.30 2.61
CA LEU A 85 -1.34 -1.99 2.35
C LEU A 85 -1.51 -1.09 1.11
N GLU A 86 -0.66 -0.08 0.95
CA GLU A 86 -0.62 0.76 -0.25
C GLU A 86 -0.31 -0.05 -1.52
N GLN A 87 0.70 -0.92 -1.46
CA GLN A 87 1.06 -1.80 -2.57
C GLN A 87 -0.07 -2.77 -2.92
N ALA A 88 -0.79 -3.29 -1.91
CA ALA A 88 -1.94 -4.14 -2.14
C ALA A 88 -3.08 -3.36 -2.84
N LYS A 89 -3.40 -2.15 -2.36
CA LYS A 89 -4.41 -1.27 -3.00
C LYS A 89 -4.05 -1.02 -4.47
N ALA A 90 -2.80 -0.65 -4.76
CA ALA A 90 -2.33 -0.37 -6.11
C ALA A 90 -2.46 -1.58 -7.05
N LYS A 91 -2.09 -2.79 -6.58
CA LYS A 91 -2.21 -4.02 -7.37
C LYS A 91 -3.66 -4.33 -7.74
N TYR A 92 -4.60 -4.14 -6.83
CA TYR A 92 -6.02 -4.38 -7.11
C TYR A 92 -6.59 -3.33 -8.07
N GLN A 93 -6.20 -2.05 -7.94
CA GLN A 93 -6.61 -1.01 -8.88
C GLN A 93 -6.09 -1.30 -10.30
N GLU A 94 -4.84 -1.73 -10.43
CA GLU A 94 -4.25 -2.09 -11.72
C GLU A 94 -4.96 -3.30 -12.35
N GLN A 95 -5.30 -4.32 -11.55
CA GLN A 95 -6.04 -5.48 -12.03
C GLN A 95 -7.47 -5.12 -12.48
N ASP A 96 -8.16 -4.25 -11.74
CA ASP A 96 -9.50 -3.78 -12.11
C ASP A 96 -9.47 -2.98 -13.42
N ALA A 97 -8.48 -2.10 -13.57
CA ALA A 97 -8.28 -1.33 -14.81
C ALA A 97 -8.03 -2.22 -16.03
N ARG A 98 -7.16 -3.23 -15.90
CA ARG A 98 -6.87 -4.20 -16.98
C ARG A 98 -8.10 -5.05 -17.33
N SER A 99 -8.85 -5.49 -16.33
CA SER A 99 -10.06 -6.29 -16.55
C SER A 99 -11.17 -5.47 -17.23
N GLY A 100 -11.30 -4.20 -16.87
CA GLY A 100 -12.21 -3.28 -17.53
C GLY A 100 -11.86 -2.97 -18.98
N ASP A 101 -10.57 -2.95 -19.33
CA ASP A 101 -10.10 -2.75 -20.70
C ASP A 101 -10.35 -3.99 -21.58
N ASP A 102 -10.07 -5.18 -21.06
CA ASP A 102 -10.34 -6.46 -21.74
C ASP A 102 -11.84 -6.66 -22.06
N LEU A 103 -12.73 -6.18 -21.18
CA LEU A 103 -14.18 -6.21 -21.42
C LEU A 103 -14.59 -5.20 -22.51
N LYS A 104 -14.04 -3.98 -22.49
CA LYS A 104 -14.30 -2.97 -23.53
C LYS A 104 -13.79 -3.40 -24.90
N VAL A 105 -12.66 -4.13 -24.96
CA VAL A 105 -12.12 -4.67 -26.21
C VAL A 105 -13.01 -5.79 -26.78
N LYS A 106 -13.66 -6.59 -25.93
CA LYS A 106 -14.63 -7.62 -26.38
C LYS A 106 -15.98 -7.05 -26.83
N ASP A 107 -16.38 -5.90 -26.30
CA ASP A 107 -17.66 -5.25 -26.64
C ASP A 107 -17.57 -4.34 -27.88
N VAL A 108 -16.41 -4.21 -28.54
CA VAL A 108 -16.35 -3.62 -29.89
C VAL A 108 -16.91 -4.68 -30.87
N PRO A 109 -18.12 -4.51 -31.42
CA PRO A 109 -18.66 -5.47 -32.37
C PRO A 109 -17.82 -5.36 -33.63
N THR A 110 -17.20 -6.47 -34.03
CA THR A 110 -16.74 -6.69 -35.40
C THR A 110 -17.93 -6.76 -36.35
N ASP A 111 -18.59 -5.62 -36.57
CA ASP A 111 -19.55 -5.41 -37.64
C ASP A 111 -18.87 -4.63 -38.77
N ALA A 112 -17.76 -5.18 -39.24
CA ALA A 112 -17.08 -4.72 -40.44
C ALA A 112 -16.24 -5.84 -41.04
N ALA A 113 -16.90 -6.88 -41.57
CA ALA A 113 -16.60 -7.44 -42.90
C ALA A 113 -17.14 -8.87 -43.07
N GLY A 114 -17.97 -9.06 -44.10
CA GLY A 114 -18.00 -10.31 -44.85
C GLY A 114 -19.37 -10.72 -45.39
N ALA A 115 -19.70 -10.38 -46.63
CA ALA A 115 -19.49 -11.30 -47.76
C ALA A 115 -20.14 -10.80 -49.08
N PRO A 116 -19.50 -11.08 -50.24
CA PRO A 116 -20.00 -10.80 -51.59
C PRO A 116 -20.79 -12.00 -52.15
N ARG A 117 -21.91 -11.74 -52.84
CA ARG A 117 -22.59 -12.64 -53.81
C ARG A 117 -23.37 -11.70 -54.75
N GLY A 118 -23.19 -11.68 -56.06
CA GLY A 118 -23.18 -12.78 -57.01
C GLY A 118 -24.37 -12.56 -57.97
N ASP A 119 -24.05 -12.08 -59.16
CA ASP A 119 -24.78 -12.06 -60.44
C ASP A 119 -26.32 -12.14 -60.50
N ALA A 120 -26.93 -11.16 -61.17
CA ALA A 120 -28.16 -11.35 -61.94
C ALA A 120 -28.16 -10.49 -63.20
N ALA A 121 -28.21 -11.17 -64.35
CA ALA A 121 -28.29 -10.63 -65.70
C ALA A 121 -29.58 -9.83 -65.95
N GLY A 122 -29.52 -8.84 -66.86
CA GLY A 122 -30.69 -8.14 -67.37
C GLY A 122 -30.37 -7.08 -68.42
N SER A 123 -30.58 -7.45 -69.68
CA SER A 123 -30.53 -6.65 -70.92
C SER A 123 -31.11 -5.22 -70.88
N ALA A 124 -30.56 -4.29 -71.67
CA ALA A 124 -31.22 -3.67 -72.84
C ALA A 124 -30.54 -2.36 -73.36
N GLY A 125 -30.43 -2.25 -74.69
CA GLY A 125 -30.50 -1.01 -75.50
C GLY A 125 -29.20 -0.20 -75.70
N ARG A 126 -28.63 -0.09 -76.92
CA ARG A 126 -28.96 0.87 -78.01
C ARG A 126 -28.79 2.35 -77.58
N SER A 127 -28.12 3.27 -78.27
CA SER A 127 -27.67 3.38 -79.67
C SER A 127 -26.70 4.56 -79.80
N SER A 128 -25.89 4.50 -80.86
CA SER A 128 -25.42 5.62 -81.72
C SER A 128 -24.52 6.71 -81.15
#